data_AF-A0A7J0CEK3-F1
#
_entry.id   AF-A0A7J0CEK3-F1
#
_cell.length_a   1.000
_cell.length_b   1.000
_cell.length_c   1.000
_cell.angle_alpha   90.00
_cell.angle_beta   90.00
_cell.angle_gamma   90.00
#
_symmetry.space_group_name_H-M   'P 1'
#
loop_
_entity.id
_entity.type
_entity.pdbx_description
1 polymer ?
#
loop_
_entity_poly.entity_id
_entity_poly.type
_entity_poly.pdbx_seq_one_letter_code
_entity_poly.pdbx_strand_id
1 'polypeptide(L)'
;MGIGEQVVVDGSGFTGVAGVWAAGNVSDVMAGVPQAMAAGVGAAAAINMNLLMTDAGRAAAWRAAVSGAEVFGGAMEAEVSRRVLGPRVHGSEGLVDGR
;
A
#
# COMPACT_ATOMS: atom_id res chain seq x y z
N MET A 1 17.67 -21.94 -39.29
CA MET A 1 16.74 -20.79 -39.31
C MET A 1 16.25 -20.59 -37.88
N GLY A 2 16.82 -19.62 -37.17
CA GLY A 2 16.42 -19.31 -35.79
C GLY A 2 15.39 -18.18 -35.80
N ILE A 3 14.32 -18.35 -35.03
CA ILE A 3 13.19 -17.41 -34.92
C ILE A 3 13.49 -16.15 -34.10
N GLY A 4 14.75 -15.97 -33.66
CA GLY A 4 15.18 -14.92 -32.74
C GLY A 4 15.43 -15.47 -31.32
N GLU A 5 16.07 -14.67 -30.48
CA GLU A 5 16.21 -14.90 -29.05
C GLU A 5 15.20 -14.03 -28.30
N GLN A 6 14.58 -14.57 -27.25
CA GLN A 6 13.56 -13.87 -26.47
C GLN A 6 13.86 -13.96 -24.97
N VAL A 7 13.47 -12.92 -24.24
CA VAL A 7 13.60 -12.86 -22.78
C VAL A 7 12.56 -13.77 -22.15
N VAL A 8 13.01 -14.66 -21.25
CA VAL A 8 12.10 -15.50 -20.47
C VAL A 8 11.38 -14.63 -19.43
N VAL A 9 10.05 -14.69 -19.44
CA VAL A 9 9.18 -13.98 -18.51
C VAL A 9 8.04 -14.87 -18.05
N ASP A 10 7.43 -14.55 -16.90
CA ASP A 10 6.13 -15.12 -16.52
C ASP A 10 4.96 -14.48 -17.29
N GLY A 11 3.73 -14.92 -17.01
CA GLY A 11 2.52 -14.41 -17.67
C GLY A 11 2.22 -12.92 -17.43
N SER A 12 2.88 -12.28 -16.47
CA SER A 12 2.80 -10.83 -16.20
C SER A 12 3.91 -10.04 -16.89
N GLY A 13 4.87 -10.72 -17.52
CA GLY A 13 6.07 -10.11 -18.09
C GLY A 13 7.24 -10.00 -17.09
N PHE A 14 7.17 -10.64 -15.91
CA PHE A 14 8.24 -10.56 -14.91
C PHE A 14 9.42 -11.44 -15.31
N THR A 15 10.62 -10.86 -15.28
CA THR A 15 11.86 -11.52 -15.72
C THR A 15 12.52 -12.41 -14.66
N GLY A 16 11.99 -12.43 -13.43
CA GLY A 16 12.68 -13.00 -12.27
C GLY A 16 13.63 -12.02 -11.57
N VAL A 17 13.98 -10.90 -12.21
CA VAL A 17 14.79 -9.84 -11.62
C VAL A 17 13.88 -8.76 -11.02
N ALA A 18 14.03 -8.50 -9.72
CA ALA A 18 13.24 -7.52 -9.01
C ALA A 18 13.29 -6.15 -9.70
N GLY A 19 12.12 -5.57 -9.98
CA GLY A 19 12.02 -4.28 -10.67
C GLY A 19 12.06 -4.35 -12.21
N VAL A 20 12.23 -5.53 -12.81
CA VAL A 20 12.43 -5.67 -14.25
C VAL A 20 11.34 -6.53 -14.89
N TRP A 21 10.61 -5.91 -15.83
CA TRP A 21 9.61 -6.55 -16.68
C TRP A 21 9.98 -6.39 -18.15
N ALA A 22 9.59 -7.36 -18.96
CA ALA A 22 9.70 -7.32 -20.41
C ALA A 22 8.35 -7.71 -21.04
N ALA A 23 7.97 -7.03 -22.11
CA ALA A 23 6.67 -7.22 -22.76
C ALA A 23 6.75 -6.97 -24.26
N GLY A 24 5.90 -7.65 -25.01
CA GLY A 24 5.85 -7.56 -26.47
C GLY A 24 6.95 -8.36 -27.14
N ASN A 25 7.46 -7.88 -28.27
CA ASN A 25 8.30 -8.70 -29.15
C ASN A 25 9.64 -9.14 -28.55
N VAL A 26 10.08 -8.47 -27.48
CA VAL A 26 11.28 -8.88 -26.71
C VAL A 26 11.05 -10.17 -25.91
N SER A 27 9.80 -10.45 -25.51
CA SER A 27 9.41 -11.65 -24.77
C SER A 27 8.68 -12.70 -25.63
N ASP A 28 8.14 -12.29 -26.79
CA ASP A 28 7.52 -13.15 -27.78
C ASP A 28 7.81 -12.63 -29.19
N VAL A 29 8.82 -13.20 -29.84
CA VAL A 29 9.28 -12.77 -31.18
C VAL A 29 8.23 -12.93 -32.28
N MET A 30 7.18 -13.72 -32.04
CA MET A 30 6.08 -13.94 -32.99
C MET A 30 4.86 -13.06 -32.70
N ALA A 31 4.92 -12.22 -31.65
CA ALA A 31 3.82 -11.34 -31.29
C ALA A 31 3.55 -10.31 -32.40
N GLY A 32 2.30 -10.28 -32.87
CA GLY A 32 1.77 -9.16 -33.64
C GLY A 32 1.56 -7.92 -32.74
N VAL A 33 1.38 -6.76 -33.37
CA VAL A 33 1.21 -5.48 -32.65
C VAL A 33 0.10 -5.54 -31.58
N PRO A 34 -1.11 -6.07 -31.84
CA PRO A 34 -2.15 -6.15 -30.81
C PRO A 34 -1.74 -6.98 -29.59
N GLN A 35 -1.09 -8.12 -29.82
CA GLN A 35 -0.59 -9.01 -28.77
C GLN A 35 0.51 -8.34 -27.96
N ALA A 36 1.44 -7.65 -28.63
CA ALA A 36 2.51 -6.92 -27.98
C ALA A 36 1.98 -5.77 -27.11
N MET A 37 0.97 -5.05 -27.59
CA MET A 37 0.30 -4.02 -26.79
C MET A 37 -0.42 -4.62 -25.58
N ALA A 38 -1.13 -5.74 -25.75
CA ALA A 38 -1.81 -6.40 -24.64
C ALA A 38 -0.82 -6.89 -23.56
N ALA A 39 0.32 -7.45 -23.96
CA ALA A 39 1.40 -7.80 -23.05
C ALA A 39 1.93 -6.57 -22.30
N GLY A 40 2.08 -5.44 -22.99
CA GLY A 40 2.47 -4.16 -22.38
C GLY A 40 1.48 -3.68 -21.31
N VAL A 41 0.17 -3.81 -21.55
CA VAL A 41 -0.87 -3.49 -20.55
C VAL A 41 -0.75 -4.40 -19.32
N GLY A 42 -0.53 -5.71 -19.53
CA GLY A 42 -0.32 -6.67 -18.44
C GLY A 42 0.90 -6.33 -17.58
N ALA A 43 2.03 -6.06 -18.21
CA ALA A 43 3.26 -5.65 -17.51
C ALA A 43 3.08 -4.33 -16.76
N ALA A 44 2.42 -3.33 -17.35
CA ALA A 44 2.14 -2.06 -16.70
C ALA A 44 1.27 -2.22 -15.44
N ALA A 45 0.23 -3.08 -15.51
CA ALA A 45 -0.61 -3.41 -14.36
C ALA A 45 0.20 -4.10 -13.25
N ALA A 46 1.08 -5.05 -13.61
CA ALA A 46 1.93 -5.75 -12.66
C ALA A 46 2.94 -4.81 -11.98
N ILE A 47 3.59 -3.93 -12.74
CA ILE A 47 4.48 -2.89 -12.22
C ILE A 47 3.74 -1.98 -11.24
N ASN A 48 2.57 -1.47 -11.62
CA ASN A 48 1.77 -0.61 -10.76
C ASN A 48 1.38 -1.31 -9.46
N MET A 49 0.98 -2.58 -9.54
CA MET A 49 0.64 -3.37 -8.37
C MET A 49 1.85 -3.59 -7.45
N ASN A 50 3.03 -3.84 -8.01
CA ASN A 50 4.27 -3.99 -7.25
C ASN A 50 4.65 -2.71 -6.51
N LEU A 51 4.57 -1.55 -7.18
CA LEU A 51 4.82 -0.25 -6.57
C LEU A 51 3.82 0.05 -5.46
N LEU A 52 2.53 -0.18 -5.70
CA LEU A 52 1.48 0.04 -4.72
C LEU A 52 1.69 -0.80 -3.45
N MET A 53 2.06 -2.07 -3.61
CA MET A 53 2.34 -2.95 -2.46
C MET A 53 3.61 -2.52 -1.71
N THR A 54 4.63 -2.07 -2.43
CA THR A 54 5.85 -1.51 -1.83
C THR A 54 5.54 -0.27 -0.99
N ASP A 55 4.76 0.66 -1.53
CA ASP A 55 4.38 1.88 -0.82
C ASP A 55 3.42 1.60 0.34
N ALA A 56 2.48 0.68 0.19
CA ALA A 56 1.62 0.24 1.28
C ALA A 56 2.44 -0.38 2.42
N GLY A 57 3.43 -1.20 2.09
CA GLY A 57 4.38 -1.77 3.06
C GLY A 57 5.19 -0.71 3.79
N ARG A 58 5.72 0.28 3.07
CA ARG A 58 6.43 1.42 3.67
C ARG A 58 5.54 2.24 4.60
N ALA A 59 4.30 2.51 4.19
CA ALA A 59 3.35 3.25 5.01
C ALA A 59 2.96 2.47 6.28
N ALA A 60 2.75 1.16 6.18
CA ALA A 60 2.47 0.30 7.32
C ALA A 60 3.67 0.24 8.29
N ALA A 61 4.89 0.07 7.78
CA ALA A 61 6.12 0.08 8.57
C ALA A 61 6.33 1.43 9.28
N TRP A 62 6.08 2.54 8.57
CA TRP A 62 6.14 3.88 9.17
C TRP A 62 5.12 4.06 10.30
N ARG A 63 3.86 3.64 10.10
CA ARG A 63 2.84 3.67 11.16
C ARG A 63 3.24 2.81 12.36
N ALA A 64 3.77 1.62 12.12
CA ALA A 64 4.23 0.73 13.21
C ALA A 64 5.39 1.38 14.00
N ALA A 65 6.37 1.96 13.31
CA ALA A 65 7.48 2.66 13.95
C ALA A 65 7.01 3.89 14.76
N VAL A 66 6.04 4.64 14.22
CA VAL A 66 5.49 5.83 14.88
C VAL A 66 4.54 5.46 16.02
N SER A 67 3.84 4.32 15.97
CA SER A 67 2.99 3.85 17.08
C SER A 67 3.75 3.53 18.37
N GLY A 68 5.08 3.34 18.27
CA GLY A 68 5.97 3.26 19.44
C GLY A 68 6.43 4.62 19.98
N ALA A 69 6.26 5.71 19.22
CA ALA A 69 6.34 7.07 19.73
C ALA A 69 5.02 7.44 20.43
N GLU A 70 5.01 8.35 21.40
CA GLU A 70 3.80 8.80 22.10
C GLU A 70 2.84 9.56 21.16
N VAL A 71 2.15 8.84 20.28
CA VAL A 71 1.08 9.37 19.43
C VAL A 71 -0.20 9.41 20.26
N PHE A 72 -0.99 10.48 20.05
CA PHE A 72 -2.30 10.59 20.67
C PHE A 72 -3.17 9.37 20.31
N GLY A 73 -3.72 8.71 21.34
CA GLY A 73 -4.53 7.50 21.20
C GLY A 73 -5.49 7.35 22.39
N GLY A 74 -6.31 6.30 22.38
CA GLY A 74 -7.43 6.19 23.33
C GLY A 74 -7.06 6.25 24.81
N ALA A 75 -5.92 5.67 25.21
CA ALA A 75 -5.45 5.76 26.59
C ALA A 75 -5.03 7.20 26.98
N MET A 76 -4.39 7.92 26.05
CA MET A 76 -4.01 9.32 26.25
C MET A 76 -5.25 10.22 26.26
N GLU A 77 -6.21 9.98 25.36
CA GLU A 77 -7.51 10.66 25.34
C GLU A 77 -8.28 10.47 26.65
N ALA A 78 -8.32 9.24 27.17
CA ALA A 78 -8.96 8.94 28.46
C ALA A 78 -8.27 9.67 29.61
N GLU A 79 -6.93 9.72 29.62
CA GLU A 79 -6.17 10.45 30.63
C GLU A 79 -6.40 11.96 30.56
N VAL A 80 -6.36 12.55 29.36
CA VAL A 80 -6.66 13.97 29.14
C VAL A 80 -8.10 14.28 29.55
N SER A 81 -9.07 13.45 29.18
CA SER A 81 -10.47 13.60 29.58
C SER A 81 -10.64 13.55 31.10
N ARG A 82 -9.95 12.64 31.80
CA ARG A 82 -9.95 12.59 33.27
C ARG A 82 -9.39 13.88 33.89
N ARG A 83 -8.29 14.42 33.35
CA ARG A 83 -7.68 15.67 33.84
C ARG A 83 -8.54 16.91 33.57
N VAL A 84 -9.16 16.99 32.39
CA VAL A 84 -9.96 18.14 31.95
C VAL A 84 -11.34 18.16 32.60
N LEU A 85 -12.03 17.02 32.64
CA LEU A 85 -13.38 16.94 33.20
C LEU A 85 -13.36 16.85 34.72
N GLY A 86 -12.35 16.20 35.31
CA GLY A 86 -12.26 16.03 36.77
C GLY A 86 -13.58 15.49 37.35
N PRO A 87 -14.18 16.14 38.36
CA PRO A 87 -15.48 15.74 38.94
C PRO A 87 -16.65 15.76 37.95
N ARG A 88 -16.53 16.51 36.85
CA ARG A 88 -17.58 16.72 35.84
C ARG A 88 -17.74 15.54 34.88
N VAL A 89 -16.93 14.49 35.03
CA VAL A 89 -16.93 13.31 34.15
C VAL A 89 -18.29 12.61 34.08
N HIS A 90 -19.11 12.74 35.13
CA HIS A 90 -20.44 12.16 35.20
C HIS A 90 -21.57 13.10 34.75
N GLY A 91 -21.26 14.36 34.39
CA GLY A 91 -22.24 15.34 33.92
C GLY A 91 -23.29 15.77 34.95
N SER A 92 -23.11 15.43 36.23
CA SER A 92 -24.09 15.67 37.30
C SER A 92 -24.06 17.09 37.86
N GLU A 93 -23.09 17.92 37.48
CA GLU A 93 -22.85 19.24 38.08
C GLU A 93 -24.01 20.23 37.87
N GLY A 94 -24.89 20.00 36.89
CA GLY A 94 -26.14 20.75 36.70
C GLY A 94 -27.41 20.04 37.20
N LEU A 95 -27.29 18.81 37.72
CA LEU A 95 -28.42 18.01 38.23
C LEU A 95 -28.50 18.02 39.77
N VAL A 96 -27.37 18.22 40.46
CA VAL A 96 -27.33 18.35 41.94
C VAL A 96 -27.40 19.79 42.43
N ASP A 97 -27.05 20.78 41.61
CA ASP A 97 -27.16 22.20 41.93
C ASP A 97 -28.49 22.74 41.37
N GLY A 98 -29.60 22.41 42.05
CA GLY A 98 -30.96 22.69 41.57
C GLY A 98 -31.32 24.18 41.50
N ARG A 99 -30.95 24.85 40.40
CA ARG A 99 -31.55 26.11 39.95
C ARG A 99 -32.05 26.00 38.51
#